data_AF-T0YFM7-F1
#
_entry.id   AF-T0YFM7-F1
#
_cell.length_a   1.000
_cell.length_b   1.000
_cell.length_c   1.000
_cell.angle_alpha   90.00
_cell.angle_beta   90.00
_cell.angle_gamma   90.00
#
_symmetry.space_group_name_H-M   'P 1'
#
loop_
_entity.id
_entity.type
_entity.pdbx_description
1 polymer ?
#
loop_
_entity_poly.entity_id
_entity_poly.type
_entity_poly.pdbx_seq_one_letter_code
_entity_poly.pdbx_strand_id
1 'polypeptide(L)'
;VCLRAEHHDAAAIKMFKAALAINPEFSGAVWELAELDYKHGRLKQAHSELVQYLSTHHETANLLLLAVRVMHAQGDTLDAVLYARRLQLDYPDSPQARVLSTLGLNSG
;
A
#
# COMPACT_ATOMS: atom_id res chain seq x y z
N VAL A 1 -20.58 9.57 -15.03
CA VAL A 1 -21.12 9.22 -13.70
C VAL A 1 -19.94 9.03 -12.74
N CYS A 2 -19.46 10.07 -12.03
CA CYS A 2 -18.29 9.93 -11.13
C CYS A 2 -18.31 10.79 -9.84
N LEU A 3 -19.18 11.79 -9.68
CA LEU A 3 -19.16 12.68 -8.51
C LEU A 3 -19.51 12.00 -7.18
N ARG A 4 -20.24 10.88 -7.23
CA ARG A 4 -20.70 10.21 -6.01
C ARG A 4 -19.59 9.37 -5.38
N ALA A 5 -18.76 8.68 -6.15
CA ALA A 5 -17.66 7.87 -5.61
C ALA A 5 -16.63 8.75 -4.89
N GLU A 6 -16.15 9.80 -5.56
CA GLU A 6 -15.15 10.73 -5.01
C GLU A 6 -15.59 11.37 -3.68
N HIS A 7 -16.89 11.67 -3.53
CA HIS A 7 -17.45 12.21 -2.28
C HIS A 7 -17.41 11.21 -1.12
N HIS A 8 -17.59 9.92 -1.39
CA HIS A 8 -17.51 8.88 -0.35
C HIS A 8 -16.06 8.58 0.00
N ASP A 9 -15.15 8.65 -0.98
CA ASP A 9 -13.73 8.41 -0.79
C ASP A 9 -13.09 9.48 0.09
N ALA A 10 -13.45 10.75 -0.09
CA ALA A 10 -12.98 11.84 0.77
C ALA A 10 -13.46 11.70 2.22
N ALA A 11 -14.69 11.21 2.43
CA ALA A 11 -15.20 10.91 3.76
C ALA A 11 -14.47 9.71 4.39
N ALA A 12 -14.24 8.65 3.60
CA ALA A 12 -13.51 7.47 4.04
C ALA A 12 -12.08 7.80 4.46
N ILE A 13 -11.35 8.61 3.68
CA ILE A 13 -10.00 9.07 4.01
C ILE A 13 -10.00 9.79 5.37
N LYS A 14 -10.96 10.69 5.62
CA LYS A 14 -11.07 11.37 6.92
C LYS A 14 -11.32 10.40 8.08
N MET A 15 -12.18 9.40 7.87
CA MET A 15 -12.47 8.38 8.87
C MET A 15 -11.24 7.51 9.18
N PHE A 16 -10.51 7.07 8.16
CA PHE A 16 -9.29 6.28 8.35
C PHE A 16 -8.17 7.10 9.01
N LYS A 17 -8.01 8.40 8.66
CA LYS A 17 -7.08 9.28 9.38
C LYS A 17 -7.46 9.46 10.84
N ALA A 18 -8.74 9.61 11.16
CA ALA A 18 -9.20 9.65 12.53
C ALA A 18 -8.97 8.32 13.27
N ALA A 19 -9.17 7.18 12.59
CA ALA A 19 -8.88 5.87 13.14
C ALA A 19 -7.38 5.71 13.47
N LEU A 20 -6.49 6.17 12.59
CA LEU A 20 -5.04 6.16 12.83
C LEU A 20 -4.61 7.12 13.93
N ALA A 21 -5.33 8.23 14.13
CA ALA A 21 -5.09 9.12 15.27
C ALA A 21 -5.46 8.47 16.61
N ILE A 22 -6.42 7.54 16.62
CA ILE A 22 -6.83 6.79 17.81
C ILE A 22 -5.93 5.56 18.00
N ASN A 23 -5.64 4.83 16.93
CA ASN A 23 -4.78 3.66 16.92
C ASN A 23 -3.78 3.72 15.74
N PRO A 24 -2.57 4.25 15.98
CA PRO A 24 -1.53 4.38 14.96
C PRO A 24 -1.07 3.04 14.37
N GLU A 25 -1.21 1.93 15.11
CA GLU A 25 -0.80 0.59 14.68
C GLU A 25 -1.87 -0.12 13.82
N PHE A 26 -2.95 0.58 13.45
CA PHE A 26 -4.03 -0.02 12.69
C PHE A 26 -3.70 -0.12 11.19
N SER A 27 -2.98 -1.19 10.83
CA SER A 27 -2.58 -1.52 9.45
C SER A 27 -3.73 -1.52 8.44
N GLY A 28 -4.93 -1.93 8.85
CA GLY A 28 -6.11 -1.93 8.00
C GLY A 28 -6.50 -0.52 7.52
N ALA A 29 -6.42 0.49 8.39
CA ALA A 29 -6.74 1.87 7.99
C ALA A 29 -5.71 2.44 7.01
N VAL A 30 -4.42 2.17 7.20
CA VAL A 30 -3.39 2.60 6.24
C VAL A 30 -3.57 1.90 4.90
N TRP A 31 -3.90 0.60 4.91
CA TRP A 31 -4.12 -0.14 3.68
C TRP A 31 -5.27 0.46 2.86
N GLU A 32 -6.43 0.67 3.47
CA GLU A 32 -7.59 1.28 2.80
C GLU A 32 -7.27 2.68 2.28
N LEU A 33 -6.58 3.49 3.10
CA LEU A 33 -6.26 4.86 2.76
C LEU A 33 -5.28 4.94 1.58
N ALA A 34 -4.20 4.16 1.61
CA ALA A 34 -3.24 4.09 0.52
C ALA A 34 -3.85 3.44 -0.74
N GLU A 35 -4.78 2.49 -0.60
CA GLU A 35 -5.47 1.88 -1.74
C GLU A 35 -6.43 2.89 -2.41
N LEU A 36 -7.13 3.70 -1.63
CA LEU A 36 -7.94 4.81 -2.15
C LEU A 36 -7.06 5.80 -2.91
N ASP A 37 -5.94 6.21 -2.35
CA ASP A 37 -5.01 7.12 -3.03
C ASP A 37 -4.42 6.50 -4.31
N TYR A 38 -4.06 5.23 -4.28
CA TYR A 38 -3.65 4.49 -5.48
C TYR A 38 -4.73 4.49 -6.57
N LYS A 39 -5.99 4.18 -6.21
CA LYS A 39 -7.14 4.18 -7.14
C LYS A 39 -7.42 5.55 -7.76
N HIS A 40 -7.11 6.63 -7.05
CA HIS A 40 -7.27 8.00 -7.54
C HIS A 40 -6.06 8.51 -8.34
N GLY A 41 -5.03 7.67 -8.56
CA GLY A 41 -3.78 8.10 -9.19
C GLY A 41 -2.92 9.01 -8.31
N ARG A 42 -3.27 9.15 -7.02
CA ARG A 42 -2.54 9.88 -5.99
C ARG A 42 -1.35 9.06 -5.48
N LEU A 43 -0.53 8.58 -6.41
CA LEU A 43 0.52 7.59 -6.11
C LEU A 43 1.54 8.13 -5.10
N LYS A 44 1.91 9.42 -5.20
CA LYS A 44 2.87 10.04 -4.27
C LYS A 44 2.33 10.08 -2.83
N GLN A 45 1.04 10.36 -2.67
CA GLN A 45 0.40 10.36 -1.35
C GLN A 45 0.37 8.94 -0.77
N ALA A 46 -0.11 7.96 -1.57
CA ALA A 46 -0.13 6.55 -1.17
C ALA A 46 1.26 6.05 -0.73
N HIS A 47 2.31 6.39 -1.48
CA HIS A 47 3.67 6.02 -1.13
C HIS A 47 4.12 6.64 0.20
N SER A 48 3.91 7.94 0.39
CA SER A 48 4.29 8.63 1.62
C SER A 48 3.62 8.03 2.86
N GLU A 49 2.34 7.68 2.76
CA GLU A 49 1.57 7.11 3.87
C GLU A 49 2.02 5.69 4.21
N LEU A 50 2.33 4.88 3.19
CA LEU A 50 2.90 3.55 3.36
C LEU A 50 4.30 3.63 3.99
N VAL A 51 5.20 4.46 3.48
CA VAL A 51 6.56 4.62 4.04
C VAL A 51 6.51 5.06 5.49
N GLN A 52 5.68 6.06 5.81
CA GLN A 52 5.55 6.56 7.16
C GLN A 52 5.09 5.44 8.11
N TYR A 53 4.08 4.67 7.71
CA TYR A 53 3.58 3.57 8.52
C TYR A 53 4.60 2.43 8.67
N LEU A 54 5.21 1.99 7.56
CA LEU A 54 6.19 0.90 7.57
C LEU A 54 7.49 1.26 8.32
N SER A 55 7.78 2.55 8.50
CA SER A 55 8.94 3.02 9.27
C SER A 55 8.73 2.96 10.78
N THR A 56 7.48 3.05 11.25
CA THR A 56 7.14 3.12 12.68
C THR A 56 6.37 1.92 13.20
N HIS A 57 5.79 1.11 12.32
CA HIS A 57 4.91 0.01 12.67
C HIS A 57 5.30 -1.30 11.97
N HIS A 58 4.72 -2.39 12.43
CA HIS A 58 4.96 -3.71 11.83
C HIS A 58 4.47 -3.73 10.39
N GLU A 59 5.38 -4.11 9.50
CA GLU A 59 5.06 -4.35 8.10
C GLU A 59 4.07 -5.52 8.00
N THR A 60 3.27 -5.55 6.95
CA THR A 60 2.38 -6.69 6.68
C THR A 60 2.46 -7.04 5.21
N ALA A 61 2.22 -8.31 4.89
CA ALA A 61 2.25 -8.77 3.50
C ALA A 61 1.35 -7.94 2.58
N ASN A 62 0.18 -7.50 3.07
CA ASN A 62 -0.75 -6.64 2.32
C ASN A 62 -0.19 -5.24 2.04
N LEU A 63 0.43 -4.60 3.04
CA LEU A 63 1.00 -3.27 2.88
C LEU A 63 2.22 -3.29 1.95
N LEU A 64 3.08 -4.29 2.07
CA LEU A 64 4.22 -4.46 1.18
C LEU A 64 3.78 -4.69 -0.27
N LEU A 65 2.78 -5.55 -0.51
CA LEU A 65 2.25 -5.76 -1.86
C LEU A 65 1.62 -4.48 -2.43
N LEU A 66 0.94 -3.69 -1.61
CA LEU A 66 0.38 -2.41 -2.04
C LEU A 66 1.49 -1.41 -2.38
N ALA A 67 2.56 -1.33 -1.58
CA ALA A 67 3.73 -0.51 -1.87
C ALA A 67 4.37 -0.90 -3.21
N VAL A 68 4.55 -2.21 -3.48
CA VAL A 68 5.02 -2.71 -4.77
C VAL A 68 4.16 -2.19 -5.93
N ARG A 69 2.83 -2.30 -5.81
CA ARG A 69 1.89 -1.83 -6.85
C ARG A 69 1.96 -0.32 -7.05
N VAL A 70 2.04 0.45 -5.96
CA VAL A 70 2.17 1.90 -6.01
C VAL A 70 3.46 2.29 -6.72
N MET A 71 4.62 1.74 -6.33
CA MET A 71 5.92 2.06 -6.93
C MET A 71 5.97 1.64 -8.40
N HIS A 72 5.43 0.46 -8.73
CA HIS A 72 5.32 0.01 -10.11
C HIS A 72 4.47 0.96 -10.96
N ALA A 73 3.34 1.44 -10.44
CA ALA A 73 2.50 2.42 -11.12
C ALA A 73 3.15 3.81 -11.22
N GLN A 74 4.04 4.17 -10.30
CA GLN A 74 4.85 5.40 -10.38
C GLN A 74 5.95 5.30 -11.43
N GLY A 75 6.27 4.10 -11.92
CA GLY A 75 7.44 3.83 -12.75
C GLY A 75 8.74 3.70 -11.96
N ASP A 76 8.66 3.65 -10.63
CA ASP A 76 9.83 3.42 -9.77
C ASP A 76 10.03 1.90 -9.59
N THR A 77 10.75 1.33 -10.56
CA THR A 77 11.04 -0.11 -10.56
C THR A 77 12.01 -0.51 -9.45
N LEU A 78 12.85 0.41 -8.98
CA LEU A 78 13.86 0.10 -7.97
C LEU A 78 13.18 -0.17 -6.63
N ASP A 79 12.37 0.78 -6.16
CA ASP A 79 11.65 0.63 -4.91
C ASP A 79 10.59 -0.48 -4.99
N ALA A 80 9.95 -0.67 -6.15
CA ALA A 80 9.05 -1.81 -6.37
C ALA A 80 9.75 -3.15 -6.12
N VAL A 81 10.98 -3.33 -6.61
CA VAL A 81 11.77 -4.54 -6.38
C VAL A 81 12.22 -4.67 -4.93
N LEU A 82 12.58 -3.56 -4.27
CA LEU A 82 12.96 -3.57 -2.86
C LEU A 82 11.80 -4.05 -1.97
N TYR A 83 10.60 -3.51 -2.16
CA TYR A 83 9.41 -3.95 -1.43
C TYR A 83 9.01 -5.39 -1.77
N ALA A 84 9.16 -5.79 -3.05
CA ALA A 84 8.89 -7.16 -3.47
C ALA A 84 9.83 -8.17 -2.80
N ARG A 85 11.13 -7.86 -2.77
CA ARG A 85 12.13 -8.68 -2.06
C ARG A 85 11.80 -8.78 -0.58
N ARG A 86 11.45 -7.65 0.07
CA ARG A 86 11.09 -7.64 1.49
C ARG A 86 9.88 -8.52 1.76
N LEU A 87 8.85 -8.42 0.92
CA LEU A 87 7.67 -9.30 0.97
C LEU A 87 8.02 -10.78 0.82
N GLN A 88 8.97 -11.14 -0.05
CA GLN A 88 9.42 -12.53 -0.21
C GLN A 88 10.24 -13.02 0.97
N LEU A 89 11.08 -12.16 1.57
CA LEU A 89 11.93 -12.53 2.70
C LEU A 89 11.12 -12.68 4.00
N ASP A 90 10.24 -11.72 4.28
CA ASP A 90 9.49 -11.67 5.54
C ASP A 90 8.21 -12.52 5.47
N TYR A 91 7.62 -12.69 4.27
CA TYR A 91 6.38 -13.45 4.06
C TYR A 91 6.44 -14.42 2.87
N PRO A 92 7.42 -15.35 2.81
CA PRO A 92 7.64 -16.24 1.66
C PRO A 92 6.44 -17.10 1.29
N ASP A 93 5.70 -17.61 2.29
CA ASP A 93 4.55 -18.51 2.08
C ASP A 93 3.22 -17.77 1.85
N SER A 94 3.24 -16.44 1.88
CA SER A 94 2.02 -15.64 1.77
C SER A 94 1.46 -15.64 0.35
N PRO A 95 0.12 -15.57 0.18
CA PRO A 95 -0.47 -15.43 -1.15
C PRO A 95 0.02 -14.15 -1.85
N GLN A 96 0.34 -13.09 -1.10
CA GLN A 96 0.86 -11.83 -1.61
C GLN A 96 2.25 -12.01 -2.26
N ALA A 97 3.14 -12.79 -1.63
CA ALA A 97 4.44 -13.11 -2.22
C ALA A 97 4.29 -13.90 -3.53
N ARG A 98 3.31 -14.80 -3.62
CA ARG A 98 3.00 -15.53 -4.88
C ARG A 98 2.51 -14.62 -6.00
N VAL A 99 1.83 -13.52 -5.66
CA VAL A 99 1.37 -12.50 -6.63
C VAL A 99 2.55 -11.73 -7.23
N LEU A 100 3.70 -11.63 -6.56
CA LEU A 100 4.88 -10.97 -7.15
C LEU A 100 5.36 -11.67 -8.43
N SER A 101 5.20 -12.99 -8.49
CA SER A 101 5.50 -13.78 -9.69
C SER A 101 4.61 -13.42 -10.88
N THR A 102 3.36 -13.01 -10.65
CA THR A 102 2.48 -12.55 -11.74
C THR A 102 2.80 -11.13 -12.19
N LEU A 103 3.40 -10.32 -11.32
CA LEU A 103 3.89 -8.97 -11.62
C LEU A 103 5.24 -8.97 -12.35
N GLY A 104 5.89 -10.13 -12.53
CA GLY A 104 7.23 -10.22 -13.10
C GLY A 104 8.34 -9.71 -12.17
N LEU A 105 8.02 -9.48 -10.89
CA LEU A 105 8.94 -8.98 -9.86
C LEU A 105 9.56 -10.11 -9.01
N ASN A 106 9.46 -11.34 -9.51
CA ASN A 106 10.09 -12.50 -8.90
C ASN A 106 11.56 -12.53 -9.32
N SER A 107 12.38 -11.70 -8.69
CA SER A 107 13.82 -11.78 -8.79
C SER A 107 14.28 -13.01 -8.01
N GLY A 108 14.55 -14.10 -8.75
CA GLY A 108 15.02 -15.38 -8.22
C GLY A 108 16.39 -15.34 -7.57
#